data_AF-A0A4D7QJB4-F1
#
_entry.id   AF-A0A4D7QJB4-F1
#
_cell.length_a   1.000
_cell.length_b   1.000
_cell.length_c   1.000
_cell.angle_alpha   90.00
_cell.angle_beta   90.00
_cell.angle_gamma   90.00
#
_symmetry.space_group_name_H-M   'P 1'
#
loop_
_entity.id
_entity.type
_entity.pdbx_description
1 polymer ?
#
loop_
_entity_poly.entity_id
_entity_poly.type
_entity_poly.pdbx_seq_one_letter_code
_entity_poly.pdbx_strand_id
1 'polypeptide(L)'
;MKRLIQAFAITVLAAVPALAQPMPGAPMTDGQAARMQCRQEAASRGIVGPERRLAVRQCMQTRFPQLAGNPELRAERQNCRQDARARGARGPEVRAAVLDCLQARRPDLARIVQCRQTVRAQGLMPRTPEFRQAIQACRRGA
;
A
#
# COMPACT_ATOMS: atom_id res chain seq x y z
N MET A 1 1.51 41.17 -55.08
CA MET A 1 1.91 39.74 -54.95
C MET A 1 3.03 39.71 -53.90
N LYS A 2 3.06 38.98 -52.79
CA LYS A 2 2.44 37.72 -52.35
C LYS A 2 2.60 37.71 -50.81
N ARG A 3 1.53 37.45 -50.06
CA ARG A 3 1.56 37.35 -48.58
C ARG A 3 2.24 36.02 -48.20
N LEU A 4 3.26 36.06 -47.36
CA LEU A 4 3.87 34.87 -46.75
C LEU A 4 3.56 34.88 -45.24
N ILE A 5 2.56 34.09 -44.88
CA ILE A 5 2.17 33.80 -43.51
C ILE A 5 3.13 32.72 -43.00
N GLN A 6 4.12 33.09 -42.18
CA GLN A 6 4.95 32.14 -41.44
C GLN A 6 4.18 31.67 -40.21
N ALA A 7 3.64 30.46 -40.26
CA ALA A 7 3.10 29.75 -39.12
C ALA A 7 4.26 29.22 -38.27
N PHE A 8 4.55 29.87 -37.15
CA PHE A 8 5.39 29.29 -36.10
C PHE A 8 4.54 28.30 -35.29
N ALA A 9 4.76 27.01 -35.54
CA ALA A 9 4.22 25.93 -34.73
C ALA A 9 4.89 25.97 -33.35
N ILE A 10 4.12 26.38 -32.33
CA ILE A 10 4.53 26.29 -30.93
C ILE A 10 4.38 24.83 -30.50
N THR A 11 5.50 24.10 -30.49
CA THR A 11 5.56 22.75 -29.94
C THR A 11 5.46 22.84 -28.42
N VAL A 12 4.26 22.62 -27.88
CA VAL A 12 4.04 22.46 -26.44
C VAL A 12 4.68 21.14 -26.01
N LEU A 13 5.86 21.20 -25.37
CA LEU A 13 6.40 20.07 -24.60
C LEU A 13 5.47 19.84 -23.40
N ALA A 14 4.55 18.88 -23.53
CA ALA A 14 3.82 18.34 -22.41
C ALA A 14 4.81 17.53 -21.54
N ALA A 15 5.21 18.11 -20.41
CA ALA A 15 5.85 17.37 -19.32
C ALA A 15 4.82 16.39 -18.73
N VAL A 16 4.81 15.17 -19.24
CA VAL A 16 3.98 14.08 -18.70
C VAL A 16 4.61 13.65 -17.36
N PRO A 17 3.88 13.71 -16.24
CA PRO A 17 4.40 13.20 -14.98
C PRO A 17 4.56 11.68 -15.12
N ALA A 18 5.80 11.21 -14.97
CA ALA A 18 6.16 9.81 -14.99
C ALA A 18 5.40 9.06 -13.89
N LEU A 19 4.24 8.51 -14.23
CA LEU A 19 3.62 7.43 -13.47
C LEU A 19 4.62 6.28 -13.48
N ALA A 20 5.19 5.98 -12.31
CA ALA A 20 6.13 4.89 -12.08
C ALA A 20 5.64 3.61 -12.77
N GLN A 21 6.18 3.34 -13.97
CA GLN A 21 5.95 2.10 -14.66
C GLN A 21 6.74 1.01 -13.92
N PRO A 22 6.13 -0.14 -13.62
CA PRO A 22 6.88 -1.25 -13.05
C PRO A 22 7.95 -1.66 -14.05
N MET A 23 9.23 -1.59 -13.64
CA MET A 23 10.35 -2.02 -14.48
C MET A 23 10.15 -3.49 -14.89
N PRO A 24 10.26 -3.82 -16.19
CA PRO A 24 10.20 -5.21 -16.63
C PRO A 24 11.41 -5.96 -16.04
N GLY A 25 11.15 -7.04 -15.30
CA GLY A 25 12.20 -7.92 -14.75
C GLY A 25 12.30 -7.96 -13.22
N ALA A 26 11.54 -7.16 -12.47
CA ALA A 26 11.50 -7.32 -11.02
C ALA A 26 10.83 -8.66 -10.64
N PRO A 27 11.48 -9.53 -9.82
CA PRO A 27 10.91 -10.82 -9.46
C PRO A 27 9.59 -10.64 -8.70
N MET A 28 8.59 -11.45 -9.08
CA MET A 28 7.28 -11.44 -8.44
C MET A 28 7.42 -11.92 -6.99
N THR A 29 6.88 -11.16 -6.05
CA THR A 29 6.84 -11.56 -4.63
C THR A 29 5.80 -12.66 -4.41
N ASP A 30 5.99 -13.51 -3.40
CA ASP A 30 5.01 -14.54 -2.99
C ASP A 30 3.60 -13.96 -2.82
N GLY A 31 3.50 -12.76 -2.26
CA GLY A 31 2.23 -12.06 -2.08
C GLY A 31 1.56 -11.61 -3.37
N GLN A 32 2.34 -11.28 -4.41
CA GLN A 32 1.81 -10.95 -5.73
C GLN A 32 1.37 -12.23 -6.46
N ALA A 33 2.15 -13.30 -6.38
CA ALA A 33 1.80 -14.60 -6.95
C ALA A 33 0.52 -15.17 -6.32
N ALA A 34 0.42 -15.15 -4.99
CA ALA A 34 -0.80 -15.54 -4.26
C ALA A 34 -2.03 -14.72 -4.68
N ARG A 35 -1.88 -13.40 -4.84
CA ARG A 35 -2.97 -12.53 -5.32
C ARG A 35 -3.38 -12.84 -6.75
N MET A 36 -2.42 -13.13 -7.62
CA MET A 36 -2.68 -13.55 -9.00
C MET A 36 -3.49 -14.85 -9.03
N GLN A 37 -3.08 -15.86 -8.26
CA GLN A 37 -3.80 -17.12 -8.13
C GLN A 37 -5.24 -16.90 -7.66
N CYS A 38 -5.45 -16.15 -6.57
CA CYS A 38 -6.80 -15.83 -6.10
C CYS A 38 -7.64 -15.05 -7.13
N ARG A 39 -7.01 -14.18 -7.94
CA ARG A 39 -7.70 -13.44 -9.01
C ARG A 39 -8.10 -14.34 -10.18
N GLN A 40 -7.29 -15.34 -10.51
CA GLN A 40 -7.56 -16.32 -11.55
C GLN A 40 -8.70 -17.25 -11.12
N GLU A 41 -8.69 -17.72 -9.86
CA GLU A 41 -9.77 -18.55 -9.32
C GLU A 41 -11.10 -17.79 -9.26
N ALA A 42 -11.11 -16.54 -8.82
CA ALA A 42 -12.32 -15.73 -8.85
C ALA A 42 -12.84 -15.57 -10.30
N ALA A 43 -11.93 -15.42 -11.28
CA ALA A 43 -12.29 -15.30 -12.69
C ALA A 43 -12.80 -16.62 -13.29
N SER A 44 -12.22 -17.77 -12.95
CA SER A 44 -12.69 -19.08 -13.43
C SER A 44 -14.08 -19.42 -12.90
N ARG A 45 -14.49 -18.81 -11.78
CA ARG A 45 -15.85 -18.88 -11.22
C ARG A 45 -16.80 -17.81 -11.76
N GLY A 46 -16.37 -17.01 -12.75
CA GLY A 46 -17.18 -15.92 -13.32
C GLY A 46 -17.40 -14.72 -12.38
N ILE A 47 -16.66 -14.62 -11.27
CA ILE A 47 -16.84 -13.54 -10.29
C ILE A 47 -16.15 -12.28 -10.82
N VAL A 48 -16.95 -11.23 -11.06
CA VAL A 48 -16.51 -9.93 -11.58
C VAL A 48 -16.83 -8.81 -10.58
N GLY A 49 -16.54 -7.55 -10.94
CA GLY A 49 -17.01 -6.40 -10.18
C GLY A 49 -16.51 -6.30 -8.72
N PRO A 50 -17.28 -5.64 -7.83
CA PRO A 50 -17.02 -5.57 -6.39
C PRO A 50 -16.88 -6.95 -5.72
N GLU A 51 -17.65 -7.94 -6.17
CA GLU A 51 -17.67 -9.30 -5.66
C GLU A 51 -16.32 -9.98 -5.87
N ARG A 52 -15.64 -9.72 -6.99
CA ARG A 52 -14.28 -10.22 -7.24
C ARG A 52 -13.30 -9.73 -6.19
N ARG A 53 -13.44 -8.50 -5.71
CA ARG A 53 -12.57 -7.95 -4.66
C ARG A 53 -12.79 -8.65 -3.33
N LEU A 54 -14.04 -9.00 -3.02
CA LEU A 54 -14.38 -9.77 -1.84
C LEU A 54 -13.84 -11.21 -1.94
N ALA A 55 -14.08 -11.87 -3.07
CA ALA A 55 -13.61 -13.24 -3.33
C ALA A 55 -12.07 -13.35 -3.24
N VAL A 56 -11.34 -12.41 -3.86
CA VAL A 56 -9.87 -12.36 -3.77
C VAL A 56 -9.42 -12.11 -2.32
N ARG A 57 -10.12 -11.26 -1.56
CA ARG A 57 -9.79 -11.00 -0.16
C ARG A 57 -9.99 -12.25 0.69
N GLN A 58 -11.12 -12.94 0.53
CA GLN A 58 -11.41 -14.19 1.22
C GLN A 58 -10.39 -15.28 0.86
N CYS A 59 -10.11 -15.50 -0.43
CA CYS A 59 -9.07 -16.44 -0.87
C CYS A 59 -7.71 -16.14 -0.22
N MET A 60 -7.29 -14.86 -0.21
CA MET A 60 -6.05 -14.46 0.44
C MET A 60 -6.05 -14.71 1.96
N GLN A 61 -7.17 -14.49 2.64
CA GLN A 61 -7.29 -14.72 4.08
C GLN A 61 -7.29 -16.21 4.43
N THR A 62 -7.95 -17.03 3.62
CA THR A 62 -8.09 -18.48 3.87
C THR A 62 -6.84 -19.26 3.46
N ARG A 63 -6.29 -19.01 2.27
CA ARG A 63 -5.15 -19.78 1.74
C ARG A 63 -3.79 -19.21 2.07
N PHE A 64 -3.72 -17.91 2.32
CA PHE A 64 -2.45 -17.22 2.58
C PHE A 64 -2.51 -16.39 3.88
N PRO A 65 -2.95 -16.96 5.01
CA PRO A 65 -3.08 -16.23 6.27
C PRO A 65 -1.74 -15.61 6.73
N GLN A 66 -0.61 -16.25 6.44
CA GLN A 66 0.74 -15.74 6.70
C GLN A 66 1.07 -14.46 5.92
N LEU A 67 0.44 -14.26 4.76
CA LEU A 67 0.57 -13.04 3.95
C LEU A 67 -0.41 -11.94 4.37
N ALA A 68 -1.38 -12.24 5.25
CA ALA A 68 -2.38 -11.30 5.72
C ALA A 68 -1.83 -10.26 6.72
N GLY A 69 -0.54 -10.27 7.06
CA GLY A 69 0.04 -9.35 8.04
C GLY A 69 -0.54 -9.56 9.45
N ASN A 70 -0.30 -8.62 10.37
CA ASN A 70 -0.85 -8.73 11.73
C ASN A 70 -2.34 -8.28 11.71
N PRO A 71 -3.30 -9.17 12.03
CA PRO A 71 -4.74 -8.88 11.99
C PRO A 71 -5.16 -7.88 13.08
N GLU A 72 -4.60 -7.97 14.28
CA GLU A 72 -4.87 -7.03 15.38
C GLU A 72 -4.44 -5.61 15.02
N LEU A 73 -3.22 -5.45 14.47
CA LEU A 73 -2.73 -4.16 13.98
C LEU A 73 -3.64 -3.56 12.91
N ARG A 74 -4.25 -4.40 12.07
CA ARG A 74 -5.20 -3.92 11.06
C ARG A 74 -6.48 -3.43 11.72
N ALA A 75 -7.07 -4.23 12.63
CA ALA A 75 -8.29 -3.88 13.34
C ALA A 75 -8.10 -2.60 14.15
N GLU A 76 -7.04 -2.51 14.94
CA GLU A 76 -6.78 -1.35 15.79
C GLU A 76 -6.52 -0.08 14.97
N ARG A 77 -5.78 -0.19 13.86
CA ARG A 77 -5.63 0.94 12.92
C ARG A 77 -6.95 1.39 12.31
N GLN A 78 -7.90 0.48 12.12
CA GLN A 78 -9.22 0.83 11.60
C GLN A 78 -10.05 1.57 12.66
N ASN A 79 -10.04 1.07 13.90
CA ASN A 79 -10.70 1.73 15.03
C ASN A 79 -10.14 3.15 15.23
N CYS A 80 -8.82 3.28 15.37
CA CYS A 80 -8.16 4.59 15.50
C CYS A 80 -8.43 5.53 14.32
N ARG A 81 -8.60 5.01 13.10
CA ARG A 81 -8.98 5.84 11.93
C ARG A 81 -10.41 6.36 12.03
N GLN A 82 -11.33 5.56 12.56
CA GLN A 82 -12.71 5.98 12.77
C GLN A 82 -12.76 7.06 13.85
N ASP A 83 -12.09 6.83 14.98
CA ASP A 83 -11.99 7.81 16.08
C ASP A 83 -11.39 9.14 15.59
N ALA A 84 -10.28 9.09 14.85
CA ALA A 84 -9.65 10.29 14.29
C ALA A 84 -10.60 11.07 13.37
N ARG A 85 -11.35 10.37 12.51
CA ARG A 85 -12.33 10.99 11.60
C ARG A 85 -13.54 11.54 12.33
N ALA A 86 -14.01 10.86 13.38
CA ALA A 86 -15.09 11.33 14.23
C ALA A 86 -14.70 12.63 14.96
N ARG A 87 -13.41 12.78 15.27
CA ARG A 87 -12.81 14.02 15.83
C ARG A 87 -12.47 15.08 14.77
N GLY A 88 -12.84 14.85 13.50
CA GLY A 88 -12.67 15.82 12.43
C GLY A 88 -11.36 15.74 11.65
N ALA A 89 -10.43 14.83 11.98
CA ALA A 89 -9.16 14.73 11.24
C ALA A 89 -9.39 14.36 9.77
N ARG A 90 -8.72 15.07 8.85
CA ARG A 90 -8.82 14.83 7.40
C ARG A 90 -7.45 14.70 6.73
N GLY A 91 -7.45 14.08 5.55
CA GLY A 91 -6.26 13.93 4.71
C GLY A 91 -5.03 13.39 5.48
N PRO A 92 -3.89 14.11 5.46
CA PRO A 92 -2.64 13.66 6.08
C PRO A 92 -2.71 13.55 7.62
N GLU A 93 -3.55 14.37 8.27
CA GLU A 93 -3.70 14.42 9.74
C GLU A 93 -4.17 13.09 10.30
N VAL A 94 -5.03 12.37 9.56
CA VAL A 94 -5.53 11.04 9.96
C VAL A 94 -4.38 10.08 10.25
N ARG A 95 -3.25 10.20 9.56
CA ARG A 95 -2.12 9.29 9.75
C ARG A 95 -1.38 9.56 11.06
N ALA A 96 -1.23 10.83 11.45
CA ALA A 96 -0.66 11.24 12.73
C ALA A 96 -1.61 10.83 13.86
N ALA A 97 -2.89 11.21 13.77
CA ALA A 97 -3.90 10.87 14.78
C ALA A 97 -4.04 9.36 15.01
N VAL A 98 -3.88 8.53 13.96
CA VAL A 98 -3.87 7.06 14.11
C VAL A 98 -2.63 6.57 14.83
N LEU A 99 -1.48 7.19 14.62
CA LEU A 99 -0.26 6.81 15.34
C LEU A 99 -0.39 7.17 16.82
N ASP A 100 -0.87 8.36 17.13
CA ASP A 100 -1.07 8.82 18.51
C ASP A 100 -2.09 7.93 19.24
N CYS A 101 -3.20 7.61 18.57
CA CYS A 101 -4.20 6.68 19.10
C CYS A 101 -3.62 5.28 19.36
N LEU A 102 -2.78 4.76 18.45
CA LEU A 102 -2.09 3.48 18.67
C LEU A 102 -1.11 3.58 19.84
N GLN A 103 -0.36 4.66 19.98
CA GLN A 103 0.57 4.84 21.11
C GLN A 103 -0.17 4.82 22.45
N ALA A 104 -1.34 5.45 22.51
CA ALA A 104 -2.17 5.50 23.72
C ALA A 104 -2.83 4.15 24.04
N ARG A 105 -3.34 3.41 23.04
CA ARG A 105 -4.15 2.19 23.25
C ARG A 105 -3.35 0.89 23.18
N ARG A 106 -2.37 0.83 22.27
CA ARG A 106 -1.62 -0.37 21.88
C ARG A 106 -0.16 -0.01 21.54
N PRO A 107 0.65 0.36 22.55
CA PRO A 107 2.04 0.79 22.35
C PRO A 107 2.90 -0.30 21.67
N ASP A 108 2.59 -1.57 21.92
CA ASP A 108 3.18 -2.73 21.23
C ASP A 108 3.00 -2.65 19.70
N LEU A 109 1.79 -2.31 19.25
CA LEU A 109 1.44 -2.17 17.84
C LEU A 109 1.97 -0.86 17.25
N ALA A 110 1.97 0.22 18.03
CA ALA A 110 2.55 1.51 17.64
C ALA A 110 4.03 1.37 17.29
N ARG A 111 4.77 0.61 18.10
CA ARG A 111 6.20 0.34 17.89
C ARG A 111 6.48 -0.37 16.55
N ILE A 112 5.61 -1.27 16.12
CA ILE A 112 5.70 -1.91 14.79
C ILE A 112 5.53 -0.87 13.68
N VAL A 113 4.62 0.10 13.85
CA VAL A 113 4.39 1.17 12.86
C VAL A 113 5.58 2.12 12.81
N GLN A 114 6.13 2.51 13.97
CA GLN A 114 7.31 3.36 14.07
C GLN A 114 8.54 2.70 13.46
N CYS A 115 8.80 1.42 13.78
CA CYS A 115 9.87 0.67 13.13
C CYS A 115 9.74 0.72 11.60
N ARG A 116 8.52 0.53 11.06
CA ARG A 116 8.31 0.65 9.61
C ARG A 116 8.59 2.04 9.05
N GLN A 117 8.43 3.09 9.84
CA GLN A 117 8.80 4.45 9.44
C GLN A 117 10.32 4.62 9.45
N THR A 118 10.98 4.18 10.52
CA THR A 118 12.45 4.25 10.66
C THR A 118 13.15 3.46 9.56
N VAL A 119 12.73 2.23 9.30
CA VAL A 119 13.28 1.38 8.23
C VAL A 119 13.10 2.04 6.85
N ARG A 120 11.99 2.74 6.61
CA ARG A 120 11.81 3.51 5.36
C ARG A 120 12.70 4.74 5.29
N ALA A 121 12.90 5.43 6.42
CA ALA A 121 13.79 6.57 6.49
C ALA A 121 15.25 6.19 6.23
N GLN A 122 15.63 4.94 6.54
CA GLN A 122 16.92 4.34 6.17
C GLN A 122 17.02 3.95 4.69
N GLY A 123 16.02 4.26 3.86
CA GLY A 123 16.01 3.96 2.43
C GLY A 123 15.58 2.54 2.07
N LEU A 124 15.23 1.69 3.05
CA LEU A 124 14.75 0.33 2.76
C LEU A 124 13.36 0.36 2.14
N MET A 125 13.26 -0.19 0.93
CA MET A 125 12.04 -0.16 0.14
C MET A 125 11.00 -1.16 0.66
N PRO A 126 9.71 -0.77 0.78
CA PRO A 126 8.66 -1.69 1.18
C PRO A 126 8.60 -2.93 0.26
N ARG A 127 8.42 -4.10 0.86
CA ARG A 127 8.26 -5.43 0.20
C ARG A 127 9.55 -6.09 -0.31
N THR A 128 10.73 -5.52 -0.05
CA THR A 128 11.98 -6.25 -0.31
C THR A 128 12.30 -7.26 0.81
N PRO A 129 13.18 -8.26 0.57
CA PRO A 129 13.65 -9.17 1.61
C PRO A 129 14.28 -8.42 2.80
N GLU A 130 15.09 -7.39 2.53
CA GLU A 130 15.81 -6.60 3.53
C GLU A 130 14.82 -5.84 4.41
N PHE A 131 13.79 -5.23 3.80
CA PHE A 131 12.71 -4.58 4.53
C PHE A 131 11.97 -5.58 5.43
N ARG A 132 11.65 -6.78 4.93
CA ARG A 132 10.97 -7.81 5.72
C ARG A 132 11.82 -8.25 6.92
N GLN A 133 13.11 -8.47 6.72
CA GLN A 133 14.05 -8.82 7.78
C GLN A 133 14.15 -7.71 8.83
N ALA A 134 14.28 -6.45 8.41
CA ALA A 134 14.33 -5.31 9.32
C ALA A 134 13.05 -5.19 10.17
N ILE A 135 11.86 -5.38 9.58
CA ILE A 135 10.60 -5.39 10.34
C ILE A 135 10.52 -6.60 11.30
N GLN A 136 11.04 -7.77 10.91
CA GLN A 136 11.09 -8.93 11.79
C GLN A 136 12.04 -8.72 12.97
N ALA A 137 13.17 -8.04 12.77
CA ALA A 137 14.10 -7.68 13.85
C ALA A 137 13.41 -6.79 14.89
N CYS A 138 12.66 -5.77 14.45
CA CYS A 138 11.88 -4.93 15.36
C CYS A 138 10.85 -5.69 16.19
N ARG A 139 10.27 -6.77 15.64
CA ARG A 139 9.32 -7.63 16.37
C ARG A 139 9.99 -8.54 17.40
N ARG A 140 11.28 -8.86 17.24
CA ARG A 140 12.03 -9.74 18.15
C ARG A 140 12.68 -8.98 19.30
N GLY A 141 13.03 -7.71 19.11
CA GLY A 141 13.46 -6.84 20.22
C GLY A 141 12.27 -6.18 20.95
N ALA A 142 11.11 -6.85 20.99
CA ALA A 142 9.85 -6.38 21.57
C ALA A 142 9.67 -6.79 23.01
#